data_AF-A0A7S3BIA7-F1
#
_entry.id   AF-A0A7S3BIA7-F1
#
_cell.length_a   1.000
_cell.length_b   1.000
_cell.length_c   1.000
_cell.angle_alpha   90.00
_cell.angle_beta   90.00
_cell.angle_gamma   90.00
#
_symmetry.space_group_name_H-M   'P 1'
#
loop_
_entity.id
_entity.type
_entity.pdbx_description
1 polymer ?
#
loop_
_entity_poly.entity_id
_entity_poly.type
_entity_poly.pdbx_seq_one_letter_code
_entity_poly.pdbx_strand_id
1 'polypeptide(L)'
;TTEFSSEDASGSTSQAASIIEALEAGGTALFIDEDTSATNFMIRDARMQALVAPDKEPIRPFISRVRSLWTDLGVSSVVVIGGSGDYFDVADTVVMLDSYAAADVTERAKAIAARMPSGISVGSGGGGAALAPDAFPAAPQRCPRCPGLERGVKSTAGKSSIRFGDLPELDLSGVEQLVEHSQVRCISEAILAMGSGPMADGTATVEELLAQLTQLMDSHGLDGLRPGWKTGNLARPRTLEVAAALSRLRSLTVASTKKRARLQAGNGS
;
A
#
# COMPACT_ATOMS: atom_id res chain seq x y z
N THR A 1 1.35 14.64 6.37
CA THR A 1 2.76 14.71 5.92
C THR A 1 2.80 14.50 4.41
N THR A 2 3.80 15.04 3.70
CA THR A 2 3.88 14.97 2.21
C THR A 2 5.11 14.23 1.68
N GLU A 3 6.16 14.07 2.49
CA GLU A 3 7.42 13.39 2.14
C GLU A 3 7.91 12.60 3.36
N PHE A 4 7.17 11.57 3.77
CA PHE A 4 7.52 10.76 4.94
C PHE A 4 8.64 9.76 4.62
N SER A 5 9.58 9.58 5.54
CA SER A 5 10.66 8.60 5.48
C SER A 5 10.97 8.11 6.89
N SER A 6 11.13 6.80 7.08
CA SER A 6 11.56 6.21 8.35
C SER A 6 12.21 4.84 8.10
N GLU A 7 13.20 4.49 8.92
CA GLU A 7 13.76 3.13 8.98
C GLU A 7 13.05 2.23 10.01
N ASP A 8 12.19 2.85 10.84
CA ASP A 8 11.43 2.23 11.93
C ASP A 8 10.06 2.92 12.04
N ALA A 9 9.10 2.45 11.23
CA ALA A 9 7.75 3.01 11.17
C ALA A 9 6.84 2.36 12.23
N SER A 10 6.08 3.16 12.98
CA SER A 10 5.04 2.64 13.89
C SER A 10 3.91 1.96 13.10
N GLY A 11 3.13 1.11 13.75
CA GLY A 11 2.04 0.35 13.10
C GLY A 11 1.06 1.21 12.29
N SER A 12 0.65 2.38 12.80
CA SER A 12 -0.24 3.27 12.05
C SER A 12 0.44 3.93 10.85
N THR A 13 1.71 4.32 10.98
CA THR A 13 2.46 4.93 9.88
C THR A 13 2.84 3.94 8.80
N SER A 14 3.18 2.70 9.14
CA SER A 14 3.48 1.63 8.20
C SER A 14 2.23 1.15 7.45
N GLN A 15 1.08 1.08 8.14
CA GLN A 15 -0.21 0.78 7.51
C GLN A 15 -0.64 1.89 6.54
N ALA A 16 -0.52 3.16 6.95
CA ALA A 16 -0.77 4.29 6.06
C ALA A 16 0.15 4.30 4.84
N ALA A 17 1.45 4.04 5.03
CA ALA A 17 2.41 3.93 3.94
C ALA A 17 2.04 2.80 2.97
N SER A 18 1.69 1.61 3.50
CA SER A 18 1.32 0.45 2.69
C SER A 18 0.08 0.70 1.81
N ILE A 19 -0.92 1.43 2.32
CA ILE A 19 -2.08 1.85 1.51
C ILE A 19 -1.65 2.75 0.36
N ILE A 20 -0.86 3.78 0.65
CA ILE A 20 -0.41 4.73 -0.38
C ILE A 20 0.49 4.04 -1.43
N GLU A 21 1.36 3.13 -1.01
CA GLU A 21 2.20 2.32 -1.90
C GLU A 21 1.36 1.38 -2.78
N ALA A 22 0.32 0.75 -2.22
CA ALA A 22 -0.59 -0.09 -2.99
C ALA A 22 -1.36 0.72 -4.04
N LEU A 23 -1.81 1.92 -3.70
CA LEU A 23 -2.48 2.84 -4.64
C LEU A 23 -1.53 3.30 -5.75
N GLU A 24 -0.28 3.67 -5.43
CA GLU A 24 0.74 4.03 -6.42
C GLU A 24 1.04 2.87 -7.38
N ALA A 25 1.01 1.63 -6.88
CA ALA A 25 1.21 0.43 -7.69
C ALA A 25 -0.03 0.01 -8.51
N GLY A 26 -1.11 0.79 -8.48
CA GLY A 26 -2.34 0.53 -9.23
C GLY A 26 -3.33 -0.43 -8.57
N GLY A 27 -3.26 -0.60 -7.24
CA GLY A 27 -4.21 -1.40 -6.48
C GLY A 27 -5.63 -0.84 -6.55
N THR A 28 -6.59 -1.69 -6.93
CA THR A 28 -8.00 -1.31 -7.12
C THR A 28 -8.91 -1.71 -5.96
N ALA A 29 -8.39 -2.53 -5.04
CA ALA A 29 -9.11 -2.97 -3.86
C ALA A 29 -8.15 -3.11 -2.66
N LEU A 30 -8.61 -2.71 -1.49
CA LEU A 30 -7.92 -2.88 -0.22
C LEU A 30 -8.65 -3.94 0.62
N PHE A 31 -7.89 -4.89 1.16
CA PHE A 31 -8.38 -5.89 2.10
C PHE A 31 -7.74 -5.59 3.45
N ILE A 32 -8.56 -5.32 4.46
CA ILE A 32 -8.10 -4.91 5.78
C ILE A 32 -8.76 -5.80 6.82
N ASP A 33 -7.94 -6.36 7.71
CA ASP A 33 -8.40 -7.11 8.87
C ASP A 33 -8.13 -6.29 10.13
N GLU A 34 -9.16 -6.06 10.95
CA GLU A 34 -9.04 -5.33 12.21
C GLU A 34 -8.02 -5.99 13.15
N ASP A 35 -7.95 -7.32 13.18
CA ASP A 35 -7.10 -8.06 14.12
C ASP A 35 -5.59 -7.92 13.83
N THR A 36 -5.24 -7.59 12.58
CA THR A 36 -3.85 -7.36 12.14
C THR A 36 -3.55 -5.88 11.84
N SER A 37 -4.50 -4.98 12.11
CA SER A 37 -4.39 -3.54 11.87
C SER A 37 -4.02 -2.75 13.12
N ALA A 38 -3.46 -1.56 12.93
CA ALA A 38 -3.26 -0.62 14.03
C ALA A 38 -4.61 0.00 14.45
N THR A 39 -5.06 -0.26 15.68
CA THR A 39 -6.36 0.21 16.19
C THR A 39 -6.54 1.73 16.06
N ASN A 40 -5.51 2.49 16.40
CA ASN A 40 -5.50 3.96 16.30
C ASN A 40 -5.53 4.48 14.85
N PHE A 41 -5.21 3.62 13.87
CA PHE A 41 -5.39 3.90 12.46
C PHE A 41 -6.80 3.56 12.00
N MET A 42 -7.40 2.48 12.49
CA MET A 42 -8.72 2.03 12.03
C MET A 42 -9.85 2.95 12.47
N ILE A 43 -9.89 3.31 13.75
CA ILE A 43 -11.00 4.06 14.35
C ILE A 43 -10.51 5.12 15.34
N ARG A 44 -11.42 6.01 15.72
CA ARG A 44 -11.23 6.91 16.85
C ARG A 44 -12.56 7.24 17.47
N ASP A 45 -12.75 6.84 18.74
CA ASP A 45 -14.01 7.03 19.42
C ASP A 45 -14.28 8.52 19.77
N ALA A 46 -15.55 8.86 19.93
CA ALA A 46 -16.00 10.22 20.18
C ALA A 46 -15.44 10.84 21.48
N ARG A 47 -15.14 10.04 22.52
CA ARG A 47 -14.58 10.55 23.77
C ARG A 47 -13.13 10.98 23.59
N MET A 48 -12.33 10.19 22.88
CA MET A 48 -10.96 10.55 22.53
C MET A 48 -10.87 11.75 21.59
N GLN A 49 -11.87 11.94 20.71
CA GLN A 49 -11.99 13.16 19.90
C GLN A 49 -12.33 14.39 20.75
N ALA A 50 -13.22 14.25 21.73
CA ALA A 50 -13.57 15.35 22.65
C ALA A 50 -12.42 15.72 23.60
N LEU A 51 -11.57 14.76 23.97
CA LEU A 51 -10.45 14.99 24.88
C LEU A 51 -9.24 15.63 24.19
N VAL A 52 -8.86 15.15 23.00
CA VAL A 52 -7.64 15.56 22.30
C VAL A 52 -8.00 16.38 21.07
N ALA A 53 -7.65 17.66 21.11
CA ALA A 53 -7.91 18.60 20.03
C ALA A 53 -7.37 18.09 18.67
N PRO A 54 -8.09 18.30 17.56
CA PRO A 54 -7.72 17.74 16.25
C PRO A 54 -6.32 18.13 15.75
N ASP A 55 -5.83 19.32 16.12
CA ASP A 55 -4.50 19.83 15.78
C ASP A 55 -3.35 19.11 16.52
N LYS A 56 -3.66 18.38 17.59
CA LYS A 56 -2.69 17.62 18.38
C LYS A 56 -2.66 16.14 18.05
N GLU A 57 -3.60 15.65 17.24
CA GLU A 57 -3.62 14.26 16.77
C GLU A 57 -3.23 14.19 15.29
N PRO A 58 -2.01 13.72 14.95
CA PRO A 58 -1.55 13.70 13.57
C PRO A 58 -2.22 12.61 12.72
N ILE A 59 -2.85 11.61 13.35
CA ILE A 59 -3.45 10.47 12.67
C ILE A 59 -4.90 10.77 12.30
N ARG A 60 -5.19 10.72 11.00
CA ARG A 60 -6.56 10.66 10.50
C ARG A 60 -6.96 9.19 10.37
N PRO A 61 -8.03 8.72 11.03
CA PRO A 61 -8.39 7.31 11.02
C PRO A 61 -8.93 6.89 9.64
N PHE A 62 -8.75 5.62 9.29
CA PHE A 62 -9.12 5.03 8.00
C PHE A 62 -10.60 5.21 7.68
N ILE A 63 -11.48 5.08 8.67
CA ILE A 63 -12.93 5.34 8.54
C ILE A 63 -13.25 6.72 7.94
N SER A 64 -12.43 7.74 8.20
CA SER A 64 -12.62 9.08 7.64
C SER A 64 -12.21 9.22 6.16
N ARG A 65 -11.48 8.23 5.63
CA ARG A 65 -10.92 8.23 4.27
C ARG A 65 -11.48 7.12 3.38
N VAL A 66 -12.05 6.07 3.96
CA VAL A 66 -12.55 4.91 3.20
C VAL A 66 -13.58 5.30 2.15
N ARG A 67 -14.42 6.30 2.43
CA ARG A 67 -15.40 6.78 1.44
C ARG A 67 -14.73 7.51 0.27
N SER A 68 -13.71 8.34 0.52
CA SER A 68 -13.01 9.06 -0.54
C SER A 68 -12.11 8.17 -1.40
N LEU A 69 -11.62 7.04 -0.87
CA LEU A 69 -10.99 6.01 -1.71
C LEU A 69 -11.91 5.55 -2.84
N TRP A 70 -13.20 5.33 -2.53
CA TRP A 70 -14.17 4.94 -3.54
C TRP A 70 -14.59 6.11 -4.42
N THR A 71 -15.03 7.24 -3.84
CA THR A 71 -15.62 8.34 -4.62
C THR A 71 -14.61 9.05 -5.51
N ASP A 72 -13.35 9.15 -5.07
CA ASP A 72 -12.34 9.96 -5.75
C ASP A 72 -11.42 9.09 -6.61
N LEU A 73 -11.11 7.87 -6.16
CA LEU A 73 -10.16 6.97 -6.84
C LEU A 73 -10.81 5.71 -7.44
N GLY A 74 -12.08 5.43 -7.15
CA GLY A 74 -12.74 4.18 -7.58
C GLY A 74 -12.20 2.92 -6.91
N VAL A 75 -11.47 3.07 -5.79
CA VAL A 75 -10.83 1.96 -5.08
C VAL A 75 -11.78 1.40 -4.01
N SER A 76 -12.09 0.11 -4.12
CA SER A 76 -12.97 -0.57 -3.18
C SER A 76 -12.23 -0.96 -1.89
N SER A 77 -12.95 -1.10 -0.79
CA SER A 77 -12.38 -1.58 0.48
C SER A 77 -13.26 -2.70 1.05
N VAL A 78 -12.64 -3.81 1.42
CA VAL A 78 -13.25 -4.90 2.19
C VAL A 78 -12.58 -4.90 3.56
N VAL A 79 -13.36 -4.67 4.61
CA VAL A 79 -12.85 -4.55 5.98
C VAL A 79 -13.51 -5.62 6.84
N VAL A 80 -12.71 -6.50 7.44
CA VAL A 80 -13.17 -7.39 8.51
C VAL A 80 -13.16 -6.60 9.80
N ILE A 81 -14.32 -6.49 10.45
CA ILE A 81 -14.52 -5.75 11.69
C ILE A 81 -15.26 -6.62 12.71
N GLY A 82 -14.87 -6.49 13.97
CA GLY A 82 -15.54 -7.08 15.13
C GLY A 82 -15.61 -6.14 16.35
N GLY A 83 -14.75 -5.13 16.42
CA GLY A 83 -14.62 -4.24 17.57
C GLY A 83 -15.31 -2.87 17.42
N SER A 84 -15.61 -2.43 16.20
CA SER A 84 -16.22 -1.11 15.95
C SER A 84 -17.43 -1.18 15.00
N GLY A 85 -18.56 -0.65 15.48
CA GLY A 85 -19.77 -0.46 14.67
C GLY A 85 -19.77 0.82 13.83
N ASP A 86 -18.77 1.69 13.97
CA ASP A 86 -18.74 2.99 13.30
C ASP A 86 -18.68 2.85 11.77
N TYR A 87 -18.10 1.75 11.28
CA TYR A 87 -18.06 1.44 9.84
C TYR A 87 -19.44 1.24 9.22
N PHE A 88 -20.51 1.00 10.00
CA PHE A 88 -21.87 0.92 9.46
C PHE A 88 -22.32 2.21 8.79
N ASP A 89 -21.82 3.37 9.22
CA ASP A 89 -22.12 4.67 8.61
C ASP A 89 -21.61 4.73 7.16
N VAL A 90 -20.42 4.17 6.92
CA VAL A 90 -19.70 4.26 5.64
C VAL A 90 -19.73 2.99 4.80
N ALA A 91 -20.23 1.87 5.29
CA ALA A 91 -20.29 0.64 4.50
C ALA A 91 -21.41 0.68 3.46
N ASP A 92 -21.16 0.18 2.25
CA ASP A 92 -22.20 -0.04 1.23
C ASP A 92 -22.91 -1.39 1.43
N THR A 93 -22.16 -2.40 1.89
CA THR A 93 -22.67 -3.73 2.21
C THR A 93 -22.08 -4.19 3.54
N VAL A 94 -22.90 -4.82 4.38
CA VAL A 94 -22.45 -5.43 5.64
C VAL A 94 -22.80 -6.91 5.62
N VAL A 95 -21.78 -7.75 5.62
CA VAL A 95 -21.91 -9.20 5.70
C VAL A 95 -21.56 -9.64 7.11
N MET A 96 -22.48 -10.33 7.77
CA MET A 96 -22.24 -10.97 9.06
C MET A 96 -21.92 -12.45 8.82
N LEU A 97 -20.85 -12.93 9.45
CA LEU A 97 -20.54 -14.35 9.53
C LEU A 97 -20.98 -14.88 10.89
N ASP A 98 -21.93 -15.80 10.91
CA ASP A 98 -22.36 -16.51 12.13
C ASP A 98 -22.26 -18.01 11.88
N SER A 99 -21.50 -18.72 12.73
CA SER A 99 -21.32 -20.18 12.60
C SER A 99 -20.87 -20.60 11.19
N TYR A 100 -19.96 -19.82 10.60
CA TYR A 100 -19.45 -19.96 9.22
C TYR A 100 -20.50 -19.78 8.11
N ALA A 101 -21.69 -19.27 8.43
CA ALA A 101 -22.70 -18.90 7.47
C ALA A 101 -22.72 -17.37 7.26
N ALA A 102 -22.58 -16.94 6.01
CA ALA A 102 -22.61 -15.53 5.64
C ALA A 102 -24.06 -15.07 5.42
N ALA A 103 -24.42 -13.92 5.98
CA ALA A 103 -25.71 -13.27 5.78
C ALA A 103 -25.51 -11.78 5.47
N ASP A 104 -26.23 -11.28 4.47
CA ASP A 104 -26.35 -9.84 4.24
C ASP A 104 -27.22 -9.23 5.36
N VAL A 105 -26.60 -8.36 6.15
CA VAL A 105 -27.24 -7.63 7.25
C VAL A 105 -27.20 -6.13 7.04
N THR A 106 -27.03 -5.67 5.79
CA THR A 106 -26.85 -4.25 5.44
C THR A 106 -27.97 -3.38 6.00
N GLU A 107 -29.22 -3.73 5.75
CA GLU A 107 -30.39 -2.98 6.26
C GLU A 107 -30.41 -2.89 7.78
N ARG A 108 -30.09 -4.00 8.46
CA ARG A 108 -30.03 -4.04 9.93
C ARG A 108 -28.90 -3.16 10.45
N ALA A 109 -27.72 -3.19 9.83
CA ALA A 109 -26.58 -2.37 10.20
C ALA A 109 -26.88 -0.87 10.03
N LYS A 110 -27.50 -0.49 8.89
CA LYS A 110 -27.94 0.89 8.64
C LYS A 110 -29.00 1.37 9.63
N ALA A 111 -29.95 0.51 10.01
CA ALA A 111 -30.93 0.83 11.05
C ALA A 111 -30.29 1.05 12.43
N ILE A 112 -29.24 0.29 12.77
CA ILE A 112 -28.48 0.48 14.03
C ILE A 112 -27.75 1.83 14.00
N ALA A 113 -27.02 2.12 12.92
CA ALA A 113 -26.31 3.38 12.73
C ALA A 113 -27.23 4.60 12.85
N ALA A 114 -28.42 4.54 12.24
CA ALA A 114 -29.42 5.61 12.32
C ALA A 114 -29.94 5.84 13.75
N ARG A 115 -30.06 4.79 14.57
CA ARG A 115 -30.52 4.88 15.96
C ARG A 115 -29.39 5.30 16.92
N MET A 116 -28.15 4.95 16.59
CA MET A 116 -26.97 5.15 17.42
C MET A 116 -25.85 5.80 16.59
N PRO A 117 -25.94 7.12 16.34
CA PRO A 117 -24.91 7.82 15.58
C PRO A 117 -23.54 7.71 16.27
N SER A 118 -22.51 7.36 15.49
CA SER A 118 -21.14 7.21 15.98
C SER A 118 -20.53 8.51 16.53
N GLY A 119 -21.13 9.66 16.19
CA GLY A 119 -20.61 10.99 16.53
C GLY A 119 -19.31 11.33 15.80
N ILE A 120 -18.82 10.43 14.94
CA ILE A 120 -17.70 10.67 14.05
C ILE A 120 -18.22 11.55 12.93
N SER A 121 -17.56 12.70 12.70
CA SER A 121 -17.83 13.54 11.55
C SER A 121 -17.30 12.86 10.29
N VAL A 122 -17.98 11.80 9.85
CA VAL A 122 -17.75 11.20 8.55
C VAL A 122 -18.64 11.95 7.57
N GLY A 123 -18.04 12.63 6.62
CA GLY A 123 -18.76 13.46 5.66
C GLY A 123 -19.68 12.61 4.77
N SER A 124 -20.90 12.34 5.22
CA SER A 124 -22.04 11.97 4.37
C SER A 124 -23.37 12.02 5.12
N GLY A 125 -24.18 13.03 4.78
CA GLY A 125 -25.63 12.93 4.67
C GLY A 125 -26.45 12.60 5.93
N GLY A 126 -26.67 13.59 6.80
CA GLY A 126 -27.70 13.51 7.85
C GLY A 126 -27.71 14.72 8.79
N GLY A 127 -28.45 15.77 8.43
CA GLY A 127 -29.04 16.74 9.37
C GLY A 127 -28.15 17.72 10.17
N GLY A 128 -26.83 17.61 10.15
CA GLY A 128 -25.90 18.58 10.73
C GLY A 128 -24.77 18.86 9.75
N ALA A 129 -24.30 20.11 9.64
CA ALA A 129 -23.35 20.59 8.62
C ALA A 129 -22.18 19.61 8.39
N ALA A 130 -22.32 18.76 7.38
CA ALA A 130 -21.31 17.78 7.00
C ALA A 130 -20.16 18.53 6.32
N LEU A 131 -18.99 18.54 6.95
CA LEU A 131 -17.76 18.83 6.24
C LEU A 131 -17.63 17.74 5.16
N ALA A 132 -17.59 18.15 3.89
CA ALA A 132 -17.33 17.22 2.78
C ALA A 132 -16.08 16.39 3.12
N PRO A 133 -16.06 15.08 2.84
CA PRO A 133 -14.85 14.30 3.04
C PRO A 133 -13.73 14.98 2.25
N ASP A 134 -12.65 15.35 2.95
CA ASP A 134 -11.49 15.96 2.29
C ASP A 134 -11.07 15.06 1.12
N ALA A 135 -10.90 15.66 -0.06
CA ALA A 135 -10.48 14.95 -1.26
C ALA A 135 -9.29 14.03 -0.96
N PHE A 136 -9.31 12.82 -1.52
CA PHE A 136 -8.21 11.89 -1.34
C PHE A 136 -6.95 12.48 -2.00
N PRO A 137 -5.79 12.48 -1.30
CA PRO A 137 -4.57 13.02 -1.89
C PRO A 137 -4.16 12.21 -3.13
N ALA A 138 -3.66 12.89 -4.16
CA ALA A 138 -3.11 12.21 -5.32
C ALA A 138 -2.00 11.21 -4.88
N ALA A 139 -2.01 10.02 -5.49
CA ALA A 139 -0.97 9.03 -5.24
C ALA A 139 0.41 9.61 -5.55
N PRO A 140 1.45 9.26 -4.76
CA PRO A 140 2.79 9.72 -5.04
C PRO A 140 3.27 9.17 -6.38
N GLN A 141 4.24 9.87 -6.96
CA GLN A 141 4.91 9.47 -8.18
C GLN A 141 6.40 9.38 -7.84
N ARG A 142 6.77 8.30 -7.13
CA ARG A 142 8.13 8.05 -6.67
C ARG A 142 8.98 7.57 -7.84
N CYS A 143 10.16 8.15 -7.99
CA CYS A 143 11.22 7.67 -8.88
C CYS A 143 12.27 6.97 -8.01
N PRO A 144 12.23 5.63 -7.88
CA PRO A 144 13.10 4.89 -7.00
C PRO A 144 14.51 4.73 -7.60
N ARG A 145 15.51 4.74 -6.73
CA ARG A 145 16.89 4.34 -6.99
C ARG A 145 17.32 3.36 -5.92
N CYS A 146 18.01 2.30 -6.32
CA CYS A 146 18.47 1.24 -5.41
C CYS A 146 20.02 1.22 -5.35
N PRO A 147 20.68 2.19 -4.69
CA PRO A 147 22.12 2.18 -4.51
C PRO A 147 22.65 0.87 -3.93
N GLY A 148 23.82 0.44 -4.40
CA GLY A 148 24.51 -0.76 -3.92
C GLY A 148 23.88 -2.08 -4.37
N LEU A 149 22.79 -2.04 -5.14
CA LEU A 149 22.20 -3.23 -5.71
C LEU A 149 22.94 -3.63 -6.99
N GLU A 150 23.77 -4.67 -6.89
CA GLU A 150 24.54 -5.19 -8.02
C GLU A 150 24.18 -6.65 -8.33
N ARG A 151 24.36 -7.07 -9.59
CA ARG A 151 24.24 -8.49 -9.94
C ARG A 151 25.39 -9.26 -9.27
N GLY A 152 25.05 -10.00 -8.22
CA GLY A 152 26.02 -10.77 -7.44
C GLY A 152 25.38 -11.89 -6.65
N VAL A 153 25.94 -12.17 -5.48
CA VAL A 153 25.39 -13.17 -4.55
C VAL A 153 24.02 -12.71 -4.06
N LYS A 154 23.05 -13.61 -4.09
CA LYS A 154 21.75 -13.39 -3.47
C LYS A 154 21.24 -14.67 -2.83
N SER A 155 20.47 -14.52 -1.77
CA SER A 155 19.77 -15.63 -1.14
C SER A 155 18.31 -15.27 -0.92
N THR A 156 17.47 -16.31 -0.88
CA THR A 156 16.06 -16.19 -0.55
C THR A 156 15.76 -17.25 0.50
N ALA A 157 15.07 -16.89 1.57
CA ALA A 157 14.67 -17.83 2.60
C ALA A 157 13.14 -17.93 2.64
N GLY A 158 12.62 -19.09 2.24
CA GLY A 158 11.18 -19.37 2.20
C GLY A 158 10.40 -18.30 1.43
N LYS A 159 9.31 -17.82 2.03
CA LYS A 159 8.40 -16.82 1.42
C LYS A 159 8.61 -15.40 1.93
N SER A 160 9.51 -15.22 2.90
CA SER A 160 9.53 -14.02 3.73
C SER A 160 10.81 -13.22 3.63
N SER A 161 11.86 -13.69 2.95
CA SER A 161 13.06 -12.85 2.86
C SER A 161 13.92 -13.02 1.62
N ILE A 162 14.58 -11.90 1.29
CA ILE A 162 15.58 -11.78 0.23
C ILE A 162 16.81 -11.07 0.81
N ARG A 163 18.00 -11.54 0.47
CA ARG A 163 19.26 -10.85 0.76
C ARG A 163 20.06 -10.66 -0.53
N PHE A 164 20.57 -9.45 -0.72
CA PHE A 164 21.38 -9.07 -1.88
C PHE A 164 22.80 -8.74 -1.42
N GLY A 165 23.75 -9.64 -1.66
CA GLY A 165 25.13 -9.51 -1.18
C GLY A 165 25.18 -9.22 0.32
N ASP A 166 25.85 -8.11 0.67
CA ASP A 166 26.02 -7.64 2.04
C ASP A 166 24.94 -6.62 2.47
N LEU A 167 23.93 -6.38 1.63
CA LEU A 167 22.82 -5.48 1.99
C LEU A 167 21.97 -6.09 3.12
N PRO A 168 21.31 -5.24 3.92
CA PRO A 168 20.33 -5.68 4.90
C PRO A 168 19.28 -6.60 4.27
N GLU A 169 18.81 -7.55 5.07
CA GLU A 169 17.74 -8.46 4.65
C GLU A 169 16.46 -7.68 4.37
N LEU A 170 15.89 -7.95 3.20
CA LEU A 170 14.58 -7.48 2.79
C LEU A 170 13.54 -8.45 3.33
N ASP A 171 12.77 -7.97 4.31
CA ASP A 171 11.67 -8.71 4.92
C ASP A 171 10.37 -8.53 4.13
N LEU A 172 9.75 -9.67 3.79
CA LEU A 172 8.49 -9.82 3.07
C LEU A 172 7.42 -10.50 3.93
N SER A 173 7.67 -10.72 5.22
CA SER A 173 6.72 -11.34 6.15
C SER A 173 5.35 -10.65 6.15
N GLY A 174 5.33 -9.31 6.01
CA GLY A 174 4.11 -8.51 5.88
C GLY A 174 3.48 -8.48 4.48
N VAL A 175 3.97 -9.28 3.52
CA VAL A 175 3.39 -9.43 2.17
C VAL A 175 2.70 -10.80 2.09
N GLU A 176 1.63 -10.96 2.85
CA GLU A 176 0.96 -12.24 3.12
C GLU A 176 0.42 -12.95 1.88
N GLN A 177 0.16 -12.21 0.80
CA GLN A 177 -0.36 -12.76 -0.46
C GLN A 177 0.70 -13.52 -1.28
N LEU A 178 1.95 -13.57 -0.82
CA LEU A 178 2.98 -14.45 -1.38
C LEU A 178 2.74 -15.91 -0.96
N VAL A 179 2.44 -16.73 -1.96
CA VAL A 179 2.08 -18.14 -1.76
C VAL A 179 3.24 -19.10 -2.02
N GLU A 180 4.21 -18.73 -2.86
CA GLU A 180 5.26 -19.62 -3.34
C GLU A 180 6.68 -19.04 -3.21
N HIS A 181 7.67 -19.89 -2.88
CA HIS A 181 9.08 -19.48 -2.85
C HIS A 181 9.58 -19.02 -4.23
N SER A 182 9.06 -19.62 -5.29
CA SER A 182 9.38 -19.23 -6.68
C SER A 182 8.95 -17.81 -7.03
N GLN A 183 7.93 -17.25 -6.37
CA GLN A 183 7.55 -15.84 -6.52
C GLN A 183 8.60 -14.92 -5.88
N VAL A 184 9.07 -15.26 -4.68
CA VAL A 184 10.13 -14.50 -3.99
C VAL A 184 11.42 -14.50 -4.80
N ARG A 185 11.79 -15.64 -5.42
CA ARG A 185 12.91 -15.70 -6.36
C ARG A 185 12.69 -14.76 -7.55
N CYS A 186 11.49 -14.74 -8.13
CA CYS A 186 11.17 -13.86 -9.25
C CYS A 186 11.22 -12.38 -8.85
N ILE A 187 10.73 -12.03 -7.65
CA ILE A 187 10.83 -10.68 -7.08
C ILE A 187 12.29 -10.27 -6.92
N SER A 188 13.16 -11.19 -6.46
CA SER A 188 14.60 -10.90 -6.36
C SER A 188 15.23 -10.56 -7.71
N GLU A 189 14.85 -11.26 -8.79
CA GLU A 189 15.32 -10.96 -10.15
C GLU A 189 14.75 -9.64 -10.66
N ALA A 190 13.47 -9.37 -10.39
CA ALA A 190 12.81 -8.12 -10.79
C ALA A 190 13.45 -6.90 -10.12
N ILE A 191 13.73 -6.97 -8.81
CA ILE A 191 14.43 -5.92 -8.07
C ILE A 191 15.83 -5.69 -8.65
N LEU A 192 16.58 -6.76 -8.96
CA LEU A 192 17.89 -6.63 -9.62
C LEU A 192 17.79 -6.00 -11.00
N ALA A 193 16.79 -6.37 -11.81
CA ALA A 193 16.57 -5.76 -13.12
C ALA A 193 16.29 -4.25 -13.01
N MET A 194 15.52 -3.84 -12.01
CA MET A 194 15.23 -2.42 -11.72
C MET A 194 16.44 -1.65 -11.19
N GLY A 195 17.25 -2.24 -10.31
CA GLY A 195 18.32 -1.52 -9.60
C GLY A 195 19.72 -1.61 -10.22
N SER A 196 19.97 -2.57 -11.11
CA SER A 196 21.30 -2.81 -11.70
C SER A 196 21.32 -2.85 -13.24
N GLY A 197 20.16 -2.70 -13.88
CA GLY A 197 20.00 -2.78 -15.33
C GLY A 197 19.75 -1.42 -15.99
N PRO A 198 19.31 -1.42 -17.27
CA PRO A 198 18.94 -0.21 -18.00
C PRO A 198 17.81 0.61 -17.33
N MET A 199 17.06 -0.02 -16.44
CA MET A 199 15.96 0.58 -15.67
C MET A 199 16.43 1.40 -14.46
N ALA A 200 17.72 1.35 -14.11
CA ALA A 200 18.27 1.89 -12.87
C ALA A 200 18.67 3.39 -12.93
N ASP A 201 18.17 4.13 -13.92
CA ASP A 201 18.50 5.56 -14.09
C ASP A 201 17.84 6.47 -13.01
N GLY A 202 16.84 5.92 -12.30
CA GLY A 202 16.04 6.60 -11.30
C GLY A 202 15.25 7.79 -11.84
N THR A 203 14.89 7.76 -13.12
CA THR A 203 14.01 8.73 -13.75
C THR A 203 12.60 8.19 -13.91
N ALA A 204 12.46 6.88 -14.07
CA ALA A 204 11.19 6.19 -14.17
C ALA A 204 10.43 6.18 -12.84
N THR A 205 9.11 6.33 -12.89
CA THR A 205 8.24 6.16 -11.72
C THR A 205 8.10 4.68 -11.34
N VAL A 206 7.59 4.40 -10.14
CA VAL A 206 7.25 3.01 -9.74
C VAL A 206 6.30 2.39 -10.77
N GLU A 207 5.25 3.09 -11.19
CA GLU A 207 4.30 2.63 -12.20
C GLU A 207 5.00 2.29 -13.54
N GLU A 208 5.86 3.18 -14.03
CA GLU A 208 6.61 2.97 -15.27
C GLU A 208 7.56 1.76 -15.17
N LEU A 209 8.23 1.57 -14.03
CA LEU A 209 9.10 0.42 -13.80
C LEU A 209 8.32 -0.90 -13.77
N LEU A 210 7.16 -0.92 -13.11
CA LEU A 210 6.29 -2.10 -13.09
C LEU A 210 5.77 -2.44 -14.49
N ALA A 211 5.44 -1.43 -15.30
CA ALA A 211 5.02 -1.61 -16.69
C ALA A 211 6.15 -2.18 -17.56
N GLN A 212 7.37 -1.64 -17.43
CA GLN A 212 8.56 -2.15 -18.12
C GLN A 212 8.89 -3.59 -17.72
N LEU A 213 8.80 -3.94 -16.43
CA LEU A 213 8.97 -5.32 -15.95
C LEU A 213 7.92 -6.26 -16.53
N THR A 214 6.67 -5.83 -16.57
CA THR A 214 5.56 -6.59 -17.14
C THR A 214 5.82 -6.88 -18.61
N GLN A 215 6.16 -5.85 -19.39
CA GLN A 215 6.48 -5.98 -20.80
C GLN A 215 7.70 -6.89 -21.04
N LEU A 216 8.74 -6.80 -20.21
CA LEU A 216 9.92 -7.65 -20.28
C LEU A 216 9.54 -9.13 -20.09
N MET A 217 8.75 -9.42 -19.05
CA MET A 217 8.27 -10.78 -18.76
C MET A 217 7.32 -11.32 -19.82
N ASP A 218 6.47 -10.47 -20.42
CA ASP A 218 5.56 -10.87 -21.49
C ASP A 218 6.31 -11.21 -22.79
N SER A 219 7.35 -10.44 -23.10
CA SER A 219 8.08 -10.58 -24.37
C SER A 219 9.15 -11.68 -24.33
N HIS A 220 9.81 -11.87 -23.18
CA HIS A 220 10.97 -12.77 -23.05
C HIS A 220 10.77 -13.88 -22.02
N GLY A 221 9.58 -13.98 -21.42
CA GLY A 221 9.34 -14.84 -20.28
C GLY A 221 10.07 -14.38 -19.02
N LEU A 222 10.00 -15.18 -17.96
CA LEU A 222 10.63 -14.85 -16.67
C LEU A 222 12.17 -14.86 -16.74
N ASP A 223 12.74 -15.64 -17.66
CA ASP A 223 14.19 -15.65 -17.91
C ASP A 223 14.68 -14.29 -18.47
N GLY A 224 13.79 -13.44 -19.00
CA GLY A 224 14.10 -12.07 -19.40
C GLY A 224 14.62 -11.19 -18.25
N LEU A 225 14.26 -11.50 -17.00
CA LEU A 225 14.77 -10.79 -15.81
C LEU A 225 16.26 -11.08 -15.56
N ARG A 226 16.76 -12.20 -16.07
CA ARG A 226 18.16 -12.63 -15.94
C ARG A 226 18.70 -13.14 -17.28
N PRO A 227 19.02 -12.23 -18.22
CA PRO A 227 19.58 -12.61 -19.52
C PRO A 227 20.81 -13.51 -19.38
N GLY A 228 20.85 -14.57 -20.18
CA GLY A 228 21.94 -15.56 -20.18
C GLY A 228 21.82 -16.67 -19.14
N TRP A 229 20.79 -16.68 -18.28
CA TRP A 229 20.55 -17.74 -17.31
C TRP A 229 19.11 -18.24 -17.37
N LYS A 230 18.93 -19.55 -17.53
CA LYS A 230 17.61 -20.19 -17.45
C LYS A 230 17.39 -20.69 -16.05
N THR A 231 16.43 -20.07 -15.37
CA THR A 231 16.27 -20.24 -13.92
C THR A 231 15.34 -21.40 -13.57
N GLY A 232 14.37 -21.73 -14.43
CA GLY A 232 13.50 -22.92 -14.32
C GLY A 232 12.69 -23.04 -13.02
N ASN A 233 12.79 -22.06 -12.13
CA ASN A 233 12.30 -22.10 -10.75
C ASN A 233 11.66 -20.78 -10.32
N LEU A 234 11.28 -19.95 -11.29
CA LEU A 234 10.57 -18.69 -11.08
C LEU A 234 9.07 -18.88 -11.32
N ALA A 235 8.27 -18.19 -10.52
CA ALA A 235 6.83 -18.04 -10.72
C ALA A 235 6.53 -16.56 -10.77
N ARG A 236 5.69 -16.14 -11.72
CA ARG A 236 5.37 -14.72 -11.92
C ARG A 236 4.61 -14.15 -10.71
N PRO A 237 5.15 -13.15 -10.00
CA PRO A 237 4.42 -12.42 -8.97
C PRO A 237 3.51 -11.37 -9.62
N ARG A 238 2.55 -10.81 -8.88
CA ARG A 238 1.86 -9.60 -9.35
C ARG A 238 2.80 -8.41 -9.19
N THR A 239 2.55 -7.35 -9.95
CA THR A 239 3.29 -6.08 -9.84
C THR A 239 3.18 -5.49 -8.43
N LEU A 240 2.06 -5.72 -7.74
CA LEU A 240 1.84 -5.28 -6.35
C LEU A 240 2.88 -5.86 -5.38
N GLU A 241 3.21 -7.16 -5.47
CA GLU A 241 4.23 -7.76 -4.61
C GLU A 241 5.64 -7.21 -4.91
N VAL A 242 5.92 -6.95 -6.19
CA VAL A 242 7.19 -6.33 -6.60
C VAL A 242 7.30 -4.91 -6.03
N ALA A 243 6.23 -4.12 -6.09
CA ALA A 243 6.17 -2.78 -5.52
C ALA A 243 6.29 -2.78 -3.99
N ALA A 244 5.62 -3.72 -3.32
CA ALA A 244 5.70 -3.89 -1.88
C ALA A 244 7.12 -4.24 -1.43
N ALA A 245 7.80 -5.12 -2.17
CA ALA A 245 9.19 -5.49 -1.92
C ALA A 245 10.15 -4.33 -2.17
N LEU A 246 9.99 -3.61 -3.29
CA LEU A 246 10.77 -2.42 -3.62
C LEU A 246 10.68 -1.37 -2.50
N SER A 247 9.48 -1.13 -1.96
CA SER A 247 9.23 -0.15 -0.91
C SER A 247 9.81 -0.54 0.47
N ARG A 248 10.20 -1.81 0.64
CA ARG A 248 10.82 -2.36 1.86
C ARG A 248 12.34 -2.48 1.78
N LEU A 249 12.94 -2.12 0.64
CA LEU A 249 14.40 -2.03 0.54
C LEU A 249 14.93 -0.90 1.42
N ARG A 250 15.73 -1.24 2.44
CA ARG A 250 16.34 -0.24 3.33
C ARG A 250 17.29 0.72 2.63
N SER A 251 17.91 0.30 1.52
CA SER A 251 18.79 1.16 0.71
C SER A 251 18.04 2.04 -0.29
N LEU A 252 16.70 1.94 -0.38
CA LEU A 252 15.92 2.68 -1.35
C LEU A 252 16.08 4.18 -1.17
N THR A 253 16.40 4.87 -2.26
CA THR A 253 16.37 6.33 -2.32
C THR A 253 15.30 6.75 -3.32
N VAL A 254 14.55 7.80 -3.00
CA VAL A 254 13.40 8.22 -3.81
C VAL A 254 13.52 9.69 -4.17
N ALA A 255 13.28 10.01 -5.44
CA ALA A 255 12.99 11.37 -5.88
C ALA A 255 11.50 11.50 -6.22
N SER A 256 10.92 12.67 -5.99
CA SER A 256 9.56 13.01 -6.45
C SER A 256 9.62 13.70 -7.82
N THR A 257 8.63 13.46 -8.69
CA THR A 257 8.51 14.14 -10.00
C THR A 257 8.41 15.67 -9.89
N LYS A 258 7.90 16.23 -8.78
CA LYS A 258 7.96 17.68 -8.53
C LYS A 258 9.40 18.20 -8.41
N LYS A 259 10.31 17.36 -7.90
CA LYS A 259 11.75 17.63 -7.83
C LYS A 259 12.43 17.38 -9.19
N ARG A 260 11.97 16.40 -9.98
CA ARG A 260 12.39 16.17 -11.38
C ARG A 260 12.16 17.39 -12.27
N ALA A 261 10.98 18.01 -12.21
CA ALA A 261 10.68 19.23 -12.96
C ALA A 261 11.60 20.41 -12.57
N ARG A 262 11.92 20.58 -11.28
CA ARG A 262 12.85 21.62 -10.80
C ARG A 262 14.31 21.36 -11.21
N LEU A 263 14.76 20.12 -11.18
CA LEU A 263 16.13 19.75 -11.59
C LEU A 263 16.34 19.87 -13.11
N GLN A 264 15.33 19.52 -13.91
CA GLN A 264 15.38 19.72 -15.36
C GLN A 264 15.30 21.20 -15.76
N ALA A 265 14.57 22.03 -15.00
CA ALA A 265 14.51 23.47 -15.22
C ALA A 265 15.78 24.23 -14.76
N GLY A 266 16.53 23.71 -13.78
CA GLY A 266 17.73 24.35 -13.23
C GLY A 266 19.05 24.04 -13.96
N ASN A 267 19.08 23.03 -14.84
CA ASN A 267 20.23 22.70 -15.68
C ASN A 267 20.20 23.40 -17.06
N GLY A 268 19.32 24.39 -17.23
CA GLY A 268 19.09 25.12 -18.48
C GLY A 268 19.42 26.61 -18.40
N SER A 269 20.45 27.00 -17.64
CA SER A 269 20.96 28.38 -17.56
C SER A 269 22.46 28.41 -17.44
#